data_AF-A0A349W5M2-F1
#
_entry.id   AF-A0A349W5M2-F1
#
_cell.length_a   1.000
_cell.length_b   1.000
_cell.length_c   1.000
_cell.angle_alpha   90.00
_cell.angle_beta   90.00
_cell.angle_gamma   90.00
#
_symmetry.space_group_name_H-M   'P 1'
#
loop_
_entity.id
_entity.type
_entity.pdbx_description
1 polymer ?
#
loop_
_entity_poly.entity_id
_entity_poly.type
_entity_poly.pdbx_seq_one_letter_code
_entity_poly.pdbx_strand_id
1 'polypeptide(L)'
;GGLFMGIGYDLDYRMNIKSTSNTKLEDYTSYPYGTDLKDNTMSSGVSFNLIYDTRANSINTWSGNYANLQFRINPTFLGSDQNWKSLFLEVRRYHRLTQDRNRQNMIAIRSFFWTVFNSKAPYLDLPNLGWDPYNSSGRGFPVSRFRGKSLYYLETEYRRDITQNGLFGFVAFMNFTTLNGPKNSMFEDWNVGTGAGARIKFNKNSGTNIGIDYGISKNHRGVRLTLGEVF
;
A
#
# COMPACT_ATOMS: atom_id res chain seq x y z
N GLY A 1 9.57 -21.94 0.92
CA GLY A 1 9.74 -20.56 1.38
C GLY A 1 11.11 -20.10 0.97
N GLY A 2 11.26 -18.86 0.51
CA GLY A 2 12.53 -18.33 0.03
C GLY A 2 12.86 -17.01 0.72
N LEU A 3 14.17 -16.79 0.93
CA LEU A 3 14.73 -15.48 1.22
C LEU A 3 15.34 -14.97 -0.08
N PHE A 4 14.92 -13.79 -0.51
CA PHE A 4 15.37 -13.14 -1.73
C PHE A 4 15.98 -11.80 -1.36
N MET A 5 17.11 -11.47 -1.98
CA MET A 5 17.74 -10.16 -1.84
C MET A 5 18.12 -9.63 -3.22
N GLY A 6 18.07 -8.32 -3.38
CA GLY A 6 18.41 -7.70 -4.65
C GLY A 6 18.64 -6.21 -4.52
N ILE A 7 19.35 -5.67 -5.49
CA ILE A 7 19.46 -4.24 -5.71
C ILE A 7 18.50 -3.81 -6.82
N GLY A 8 17.95 -2.62 -6.68
CA GLY A 8 17.06 -2.00 -7.66
C GLY A 8 17.55 -0.60 -8.04
N TYR A 9 17.09 -0.13 -9.19
CA TYR A 9 17.19 1.27 -9.59
C TYR A 9 15.78 1.84 -9.69
N ASP A 10 15.56 2.98 -9.06
CA ASP A 10 14.25 3.62 -8.92
C ASP A 10 14.31 5.02 -9.55
N LEU A 11 13.44 5.27 -10.53
CA LEU A 11 13.33 6.56 -11.21
C LEU A 11 11.87 7.03 -11.20
N ASP A 12 11.61 8.09 -10.45
CA ASP A 12 10.35 8.83 -10.46
C ASP A 12 10.55 10.16 -11.17
N TYR A 13 9.92 10.32 -12.33
CA TYR A 13 9.87 11.59 -13.04
C TYR A 13 8.42 12.06 -13.11
N ARG A 14 8.13 13.18 -12.44
CA ARG A 14 6.80 13.78 -12.38
C ARG A 14 6.84 15.05 -13.19
N MET A 15 5.84 15.24 -14.05
CA MET A 15 5.76 16.37 -14.98
C MET A 15 4.34 16.93 -15.02
N ASN A 16 4.20 18.15 -15.54
CA ASN A 16 2.94 18.88 -15.64
C ASN A 16 2.21 19.01 -14.30
N ILE A 17 2.96 19.27 -13.22
CA ILE A 17 2.40 19.43 -11.88
C ILE A 17 1.63 20.75 -11.83
N LYS A 18 0.31 20.68 -11.68
CA LYS A 18 -0.59 21.85 -11.62
C LYS A 18 -1.45 21.79 -10.37
N SER A 19 -1.55 22.91 -9.65
CA SER A 19 -2.57 23.08 -8.61
C SER A 19 -3.90 23.42 -9.25
N THR A 20 -4.98 22.77 -8.81
CA THR A 20 -6.36 23.10 -9.21
C THR A 20 -6.97 24.20 -8.33
N SER A 21 -6.29 24.57 -7.23
CA SER A 21 -6.70 25.63 -6.31
C SER A 21 -5.80 26.85 -6.47
N ASN A 22 -6.36 28.03 -6.20
CA ASN A 22 -5.60 29.29 -6.12
C ASN A 22 -4.66 29.33 -4.90
N THR A 23 -4.81 28.42 -3.94
CA THR A 23 -3.88 28.25 -2.82
C THR A 23 -2.59 27.58 -3.29
N LYS A 24 -1.42 28.12 -2.91
CA LYS A 24 -0.14 27.47 -3.15
C LYS A 24 -0.11 26.11 -2.46
N LEU A 25 0.48 25.11 -3.11
CA LEU A 25 0.55 23.76 -2.57
C LEU A 25 1.34 23.72 -1.24
N GLU A 26 2.39 24.54 -1.13
CA GLU A 26 3.17 24.69 0.12
C GLU A 26 2.27 25.15 1.28
N ASP A 27 1.46 26.19 1.07
CA ASP A 27 0.58 26.74 2.11
C ASP A 27 -0.49 25.71 2.52
N TYR A 28 -1.07 25.01 1.54
CA TYR A 28 -2.10 23.98 1.79
C TYR A 28 -1.54 22.77 2.54
N THR A 29 -0.32 22.34 2.19
CA THR A 29 0.30 21.12 2.73
C THR A 29 1.17 21.39 3.96
N SER A 30 1.52 22.64 4.22
CA SER A 30 2.53 23.05 5.21
C SER A 30 3.85 22.27 5.05
N TYR A 31 4.22 21.97 3.80
CA TYR A 31 5.43 21.22 3.44
C TYR A 31 6.16 21.95 2.32
N PRO A 32 7.46 22.27 2.47
CA PRO A 32 8.16 23.18 1.54
C PRO A 32 8.88 22.50 0.37
N TYR A 33 8.98 21.17 0.33
CA TYR A 33 9.82 20.48 -0.67
C TYR A 33 8.98 19.87 -1.80
N GLY A 34 9.30 20.23 -3.05
CA GLY A 34 8.56 19.75 -4.22
C GLY A 34 7.12 20.28 -4.29
N THR A 35 6.86 21.40 -3.61
CA THR A 35 5.58 22.12 -3.56
C THR A 35 5.62 23.48 -4.26
N ASP A 36 6.82 23.92 -4.66
CA ASP A 36 7.01 25.07 -5.54
C ASP A 36 6.22 24.88 -6.84
N LEU A 37 5.89 25.99 -7.52
CA LEU A 37 5.37 25.97 -8.89
C LEU A 37 6.48 25.54 -9.87
N LYS A 38 6.86 24.26 -9.78
CA LYS A 38 7.73 23.59 -10.74
C LYS A 38 6.87 22.71 -11.63
N ASP A 39 7.15 22.74 -12.92
CA ASP A 39 6.49 21.88 -13.88
C ASP A 39 6.87 20.40 -13.67
N ASN A 40 8.01 20.13 -13.04
CA ASN A 40 8.53 18.79 -12.85
C ASN A 40 9.29 18.58 -11.52
N THR A 41 9.38 17.32 -11.11
CA THR A 41 10.26 16.85 -10.04
C THR A 41 10.88 15.51 -10.40
N MET A 42 12.15 15.30 -10.07
CA MET A 42 12.90 14.07 -10.35
C MET A 42 13.48 13.46 -9.08
N SER A 43 13.22 12.16 -8.90
CA SER A 43 13.83 11.32 -7.86
C SER A 43 14.44 10.08 -8.50
N SER A 44 15.76 9.97 -8.44
CA SER A 44 16.56 8.93 -9.07
C SER A 44 17.49 8.31 -8.05
N GLY A 45 17.42 7.00 -7.86
CA GLY A 45 18.08 6.34 -6.76
C GLY A 45 18.28 4.85 -6.94
N VAL A 46 18.94 4.27 -5.96
CA VAL A 46 19.14 2.83 -5.85
C VAL A 46 18.42 2.32 -4.60
N SER A 47 17.91 1.10 -4.69
CA SER A 47 17.27 0.42 -3.57
C SER A 47 17.95 -0.90 -3.24
N PHE A 48 17.96 -1.24 -1.96
CA PHE A 48 18.23 -2.57 -1.46
C PHE A 48 16.92 -3.20 -1.02
N ASN A 49 16.65 -4.42 -1.50
CA ASN A 49 15.39 -5.12 -1.29
C ASN A 49 15.66 -6.48 -0.65
N LEU A 50 14.89 -6.82 0.38
CA LEU A 50 14.91 -8.10 1.07
C LEU A 50 13.48 -8.61 1.20
N ILE A 51 13.21 -9.79 0.64
CA ILE A 51 11.90 -10.42 0.66
C ILE A 51 12.02 -11.79 1.32
N TYR A 52 11.15 -12.06 2.28
CA TYR A 52 10.94 -13.40 2.83
C TYR A 52 9.53 -13.84 2.50
N ASP A 53 9.38 -14.93 1.75
CA ASP A 53 8.07 -15.43 1.33
C ASP A 53 7.94 -16.93 1.58
N THR A 54 6.97 -17.32 2.40
CA THR A 54 6.61 -18.73 2.63
C THR A 54 5.25 -19.12 2.06
N ARG A 55 4.58 -18.20 1.36
CA ARG A 55 3.27 -18.43 0.77
C ARG A 55 3.40 -19.43 -0.38
N ALA A 56 2.49 -20.40 -0.41
CA ALA A 56 2.47 -21.42 -1.48
C ALA A 56 1.91 -20.88 -2.80
N ASN A 57 1.02 -19.88 -2.73
CA ASN A 57 0.46 -19.19 -3.88
C ASN A 57 0.44 -17.70 -3.55
N SER A 58 1.14 -16.87 -4.34
CA SER A 58 1.25 -15.43 -4.14
C SER A 58 0.01 -14.65 -4.60
N ILE A 59 -0.86 -15.26 -5.41
CA ILE A 59 -2.09 -14.66 -5.97
C ILE A 59 -3.27 -14.86 -5.02
N ASN A 60 -3.43 -16.06 -4.46
CA ASN A 60 -4.49 -16.37 -3.49
C ASN A 60 -3.94 -17.24 -2.36
N THR A 61 -3.22 -16.60 -1.45
CA THR A 61 -2.61 -17.26 -0.31
C THR A 61 -3.65 -17.66 0.74
N TRP A 62 -3.59 -18.90 1.23
CA TRP A 62 -4.44 -19.36 2.34
C TRP A 62 -3.70 -19.46 3.68
N SER A 63 -2.37 -19.57 3.64
CA SER A 63 -1.50 -19.66 4.81
C SER A 63 -0.08 -19.27 4.45
N GLY A 64 0.66 -18.71 5.42
CA GLY A 64 2.07 -18.39 5.25
C GLY A 64 2.42 -17.00 5.79
N ASN A 65 3.67 -16.63 5.55
CA ASN A 65 4.25 -15.34 5.90
C ASN A 65 4.80 -14.67 4.66
N TYR A 66 4.74 -13.36 4.66
CA TYR A 66 5.47 -12.52 3.73
C TYR A 66 6.08 -11.36 4.50
N ALA A 67 7.32 -11.02 4.21
CA ALA A 67 7.95 -9.80 4.67
C ALA A 67 8.72 -9.16 3.52
N ASN A 68 8.65 -7.84 3.40
CA ASN A 68 9.36 -7.06 2.41
C ASN A 68 10.00 -5.87 3.11
N LEU A 69 11.32 -5.73 2.97
CA LEU A 69 12.06 -4.56 3.35
C LEU A 69 12.68 -3.96 2.10
N GLN A 70 12.39 -2.70 1.85
CA GLN A 70 13.03 -1.89 0.83
C GLN A 70 13.65 -0.66 1.48
N PHE A 71 14.94 -0.49 1.27
CA PHE A 71 15.66 0.73 1.64
C PHE A 71 16.14 1.43 0.38
N ARG A 72 15.68 2.67 0.15
CA ARG A 72 15.96 3.44 -1.06
C ARG A 72 16.76 4.69 -0.72
N ILE A 73 17.77 4.98 -1.53
CA ILE A 73 18.60 6.18 -1.45
C ILE A 73 18.50 6.93 -2.78
N ASN A 74 18.10 8.20 -2.73
CA ASN A 74 17.99 9.07 -3.89
C ASN A 74 19.01 10.21 -3.77
N PRO A 75 20.20 10.07 -4.38
CA PRO A 75 21.21 11.10 -4.35
C PRO A 75 21.11 12.07 -5.55
N THR A 76 21.58 13.30 -5.37
CA THR A 76 21.59 14.32 -6.43
C THR A 76 22.53 13.97 -7.58
N PHE A 77 23.62 13.21 -7.34
CA PHE A 77 24.56 12.81 -8.41
C PHE A 77 23.94 11.81 -9.41
N LEU A 78 22.84 11.13 -9.06
CA LEU A 78 22.07 10.29 -9.98
C LEU A 78 20.94 11.06 -10.69
N GLY A 79 20.88 12.39 -10.52
CA GLY A 79 19.87 13.25 -11.15
C GLY A 79 18.64 13.55 -10.29
N SER A 80 18.63 13.18 -9.00
CA SER A 80 17.56 13.63 -8.09
C SER A 80 17.62 15.13 -7.84
N ASP A 81 16.46 15.79 -7.71
CA ASP A 81 16.39 17.20 -7.30
C ASP A 81 16.89 17.43 -5.87
N GLN A 82 16.73 16.42 -5.00
CA GLN A 82 17.07 16.48 -3.58
C GLN A 82 17.72 15.18 -3.11
N ASN A 83 18.56 15.28 -2.07
CA ASN A 83 19.13 14.13 -1.39
C ASN A 83 18.17 13.59 -0.32
N TRP A 84 17.61 12.40 -0.54
CA TRP A 84 16.68 11.79 0.42
C TRP A 84 16.77 10.26 0.47
N LYS A 85 16.19 9.69 1.54
CA LYS A 85 16.21 8.25 1.82
C LYS A 85 14.82 7.80 2.29
N SER A 86 14.45 6.58 1.94
CA SER A 86 13.18 5.96 2.32
C SER A 86 13.39 4.55 2.83
N LEU A 87 12.57 4.16 3.80
CA LEU A 87 12.41 2.78 4.25
C LEU A 87 10.95 2.38 4.10
N PHE A 88 10.72 1.25 3.44
CA PHE A 88 9.44 0.57 3.39
C PHE A 88 9.60 -0.81 4.01
N LEU A 89 8.84 -1.10 5.05
CA LEU A 89 8.81 -2.40 5.71
C LEU A 89 7.37 -2.90 5.72
N GLU A 90 7.12 -4.04 5.11
CA GLU A 90 5.83 -4.69 5.07
C GLU A 90 5.92 -6.09 5.63
N VAL A 91 4.89 -6.49 6.37
CA VAL A 91 4.68 -7.87 6.81
C VAL A 91 3.24 -8.28 6.53
N ARG A 92 3.06 -9.52 6.07
CA ARG A 92 1.75 -10.15 5.90
C ARG A 92 1.75 -11.53 6.53
N ARG A 93 0.67 -11.87 7.19
CA ARG A 93 0.44 -13.14 7.84
C ARG A 93 -0.92 -13.68 7.47
N TYR A 94 -0.97 -14.95 7.05
CA TYR A 94 -2.18 -15.62 6.60
C TYR A 94 -2.45 -16.80 7.53
N HIS A 95 -3.58 -16.75 8.23
CA HIS A 95 -4.03 -17.77 9.16
C HIS A 95 -5.24 -18.50 8.59
N ARG A 96 -5.06 -19.77 8.25
CA ARG A 96 -6.15 -20.65 7.83
C ARG A 96 -7.00 -21.03 9.05
N LEU A 97 -8.32 -20.95 8.92
CA LEU A 97 -9.30 -21.25 9.98
C LEU A 97 -10.10 -22.54 9.73
N THR A 98 -9.72 -23.32 8.73
CA THR A 98 -10.37 -24.60 8.38
C THR A 98 -9.34 -25.69 8.16
N GLN A 99 -9.69 -26.91 8.54
CA GLN A 99 -8.91 -28.12 8.24
C GLN A 99 -9.15 -28.62 6.82
N ASP A 100 -10.31 -28.31 6.24
CA ASP A 100 -10.66 -28.69 4.87
C ASP A 100 -9.70 -28.01 3.90
N ARG A 101 -8.83 -28.81 3.28
CA ARG A 101 -7.80 -28.33 2.36
C ARG A 101 -8.37 -27.69 1.11
N ASN A 102 -9.61 -27.93 0.74
CA ASN A 102 -10.19 -27.45 -0.51
C ASN A 102 -11.09 -26.22 -0.34
N ARG A 103 -11.37 -25.81 0.90
CA ARG A 103 -12.18 -24.62 1.20
C ARG A 103 -11.36 -23.48 1.76
N GLN A 104 -11.61 -22.29 1.21
CA GLN A 104 -11.07 -21.05 1.73
C GLN A 104 -11.89 -20.60 2.95
N ASN A 105 -11.20 -20.48 4.08
CA ASN A 105 -11.70 -19.85 5.30
C ASN A 105 -10.48 -19.39 6.09
N MET A 106 -10.20 -18.10 6.12
CA MET A 106 -8.93 -17.59 6.63
C MET A 106 -9.00 -16.13 7.09
N ILE A 107 -8.05 -15.73 7.94
CA ILE A 107 -7.79 -14.34 8.30
C ILE A 107 -6.40 -13.94 7.79
N ALA A 108 -6.33 -12.86 7.03
CA ALA A 108 -5.09 -12.23 6.61
C ALA A 108 -4.88 -10.95 7.40
N ILE A 109 -3.65 -10.72 7.84
CA ILE A 109 -3.21 -9.48 8.47
C ILE A 109 -2.05 -8.96 7.65
N ARG A 110 -2.15 -7.71 7.18
CA ARG A 110 -1.07 -6.96 6.54
C ARG A 110 -0.77 -5.75 7.40
N SER A 111 0.51 -5.47 7.63
CA SER A 111 0.91 -4.16 8.11
C SER A 111 2.13 -3.68 7.37
N PHE A 112 2.27 -2.37 7.24
CA PHE A 112 3.51 -1.79 6.74
C PHE A 112 3.82 -0.45 7.40
N PHE A 113 5.10 -0.15 7.46
CA PHE A 113 5.65 1.13 7.87
C PHE A 113 6.46 1.69 6.71
N TRP A 114 6.12 2.91 6.30
CA TRP A 114 6.80 3.61 5.22
C TRP A 114 7.22 4.99 5.71
N THR A 115 8.51 5.29 5.68
CA THR A 115 9.04 6.57 6.16
C THR A 115 10.14 7.12 5.25
N VAL A 116 10.23 8.45 5.21
CA VAL A 116 11.37 9.19 4.67
C VAL A 116 12.18 9.81 5.80
N PHE A 117 13.49 9.62 5.81
CA PHE A 117 14.35 10.05 6.92
C PHE A 117 14.81 11.51 6.78
N ASN A 118 15.14 11.92 5.56
CA ASN A 118 15.49 13.31 5.26
C ASN A 118 14.24 14.02 4.78
N SER A 119 13.91 15.15 5.43
CA SER A 119 12.68 15.89 5.13
C SER A 119 12.68 16.61 3.78
N LYS A 120 13.69 16.42 2.92
CA LYS A 120 13.81 17.08 1.62
C LYS A 120 13.20 16.29 0.46
N ALA A 121 12.58 15.12 0.73
CA ALA A 121 11.91 14.35 -0.31
C ALA A 121 10.82 15.21 -0.99
N PRO A 122 10.70 15.22 -2.32
CA PRO A 122 9.61 15.93 -3.00
C PRO A 122 8.25 15.49 -2.46
N TYR A 123 7.31 16.42 -2.32
CA TYR A 123 5.98 16.15 -1.74
C TYR A 123 5.28 14.95 -2.37
N LEU A 124 5.39 14.82 -3.68
CA LEU A 124 4.75 13.75 -4.44
C LEU A 124 5.39 12.36 -4.20
N ASP A 125 6.62 12.31 -3.67
CA ASP A 125 7.33 11.08 -3.30
C ASP A 125 7.14 10.69 -1.82
N LEU A 126 6.39 11.49 -1.06
CA LEU A 126 6.07 11.16 0.32
C LEU A 126 5.20 9.89 0.42
N PRO A 127 5.40 9.08 1.48
CA PRO A 127 4.53 7.97 1.82
C PRO A 127 3.05 8.34 1.78
N ASN A 128 2.26 7.55 1.08
CA ASN A 128 0.82 7.78 0.97
C ASN A 128 0.04 6.48 0.69
N LEU A 129 -1.26 6.49 1.01
CA LEU A 129 -2.13 5.35 0.71
C LEU A 129 -2.41 5.22 -0.79
N GLY A 130 -2.33 3.99 -1.29
CA GLY A 130 -2.60 3.62 -2.68
C GLY A 130 -1.40 3.75 -3.62
N TRP A 131 -0.26 4.23 -3.14
CA TRP A 131 1.03 4.30 -3.86
C TRP A 131 2.12 3.44 -3.20
N ASP A 132 1.71 2.54 -2.29
CA ASP A 132 2.59 1.48 -1.81
C ASP A 132 3.04 0.59 -2.99
N PRO A 133 4.10 -0.23 -2.87
CA PRO A 133 4.65 -1.01 -3.99
C PRO A 133 3.64 -1.86 -4.79
N TYR A 134 2.49 -2.20 -4.19
CA TYR A 134 1.41 -2.97 -4.82
C TYR A 134 0.13 -2.17 -5.11
N ASN A 135 0.14 -0.86 -4.85
CA ASN A 135 -0.98 0.07 -4.99
C ASN A 135 -2.29 -0.45 -4.35
N SER A 136 -2.18 -1.23 -3.28
CA SER A 136 -3.32 -2.01 -2.77
C SER A 136 -3.83 -1.54 -1.40
N SER A 137 -3.10 -0.65 -0.73
CA SER A 137 -3.51 -0.07 0.55
C SER A 137 -4.68 0.91 0.43
N GLY A 138 -5.31 1.21 1.58
CA GLY A 138 -6.27 2.32 1.71
C GLY A 138 -7.65 2.02 1.12
N ARG A 139 -8.10 0.77 1.14
CA ARG A 139 -9.47 0.45 0.71
C ARG A 139 -10.49 1.23 1.54
N GLY A 140 -11.47 1.82 0.85
CA GLY A 140 -12.45 2.72 1.48
C GLY A 140 -11.96 4.15 1.66
N PHE A 141 -10.74 4.50 1.21
CA PHE A 141 -10.25 5.87 1.11
C PHE A 141 -9.96 6.27 -0.34
N PRO A 142 -10.07 7.57 -0.68
CA PRO A 142 -9.52 8.09 -1.92
C PRO A 142 -8.00 7.88 -1.98
N VAL A 143 -7.49 7.55 -3.17
CA VAL A 143 -6.05 7.41 -3.42
C VAL A 143 -5.30 8.70 -3.02
N SER A 144 -4.16 8.55 -2.37
CA SER A 144 -3.32 9.65 -1.87
C SER A 144 -3.99 10.63 -0.90
N ARG A 145 -5.18 10.32 -0.34
CA ARG A 145 -5.83 11.19 0.67
C ARG A 145 -4.95 11.42 1.89
N PHE A 146 -4.25 10.39 2.33
CA PHE A 146 -3.34 10.43 3.47
C PHE A 146 -1.92 10.35 2.96
N ARG A 147 -1.14 11.40 3.22
CA ARG A 147 0.23 11.58 2.78
C ARG A 147 1.02 12.27 3.89
N GLY A 148 2.21 11.77 4.18
CA GLY A 148 3.03 12.27 5.27
C GLY A 148 4.45 11.73 5.22
N LYS A 149 5.33 12.23 6.09
CA LYS A 149 6.74 11.78 6.13
C LYS A 149 6.90 10.33 6.59
N SER A 150 5.99 9.89 7.46
CA SER A 150 5.91 8.53 7.95
C SER A 150 4.46 8.09 7.92
N LEU A 151 4.22 6.85 7.52
CA LEU A 151 2.90 6.26 7.43
C LEU A 151 2.97 4.84 7.97
N TYR A 152 2.07 4.52 8.90
CA TYR A 152 1.85 3.16 9.36
C TYR A 152 0.45 2.73 8.99
N TYR A 153 0.37 1.52 8.45
CA TYR A 153 -0.85 0.92 7.95
C TYR A 153 -1.00 -0.48 8.53
N LEU A 154 -2.21 -0.82 8.93
CA LEU A 154 -2.62 -2.16 9.34
C LEU A 154 -3.94 -2.47 8.64
N GLU A 155 -4.07 -3.63 8.02
CA GLU A 155 -5.32 -4.13 7.48
C GLU A 155 -5.51 -5.60 7.85
N THR A 156 -6.70 -5.90 8.34
CA THR A 156 -7.14 -7.26 8.60
C THR A 156 -8.27 -7.60 7.65
N GLU A 157 -8.25 -8.82 7.14
CA GLU A 157 -9.28 -9.32 6.24
C GLU A 157 -9.64 -10.75 6.54
N TYR A 158 -10.94 -11.01 6.55
CA TYR A 158 -11.52 -12.32 6.62
C TYR A 158 -11.98 -12.76 5.23
N ARG A 159 -11.49 -13.90 4.73
CA ARG A 159 -11.89 -14.48 3.43
C ARG A 159 -12.57 -15.82 3.62
N ARG A 160 -13.66 -16.05 2.89
CA ARG A 160 -14.36 -17.35 2.91
C ARG A 160 -15.07 -17.67 1.60
N ASP A 161 -15.00 -18.93 1.19
CA ASP A 161 -15.81 -19.49 0.10
C ASP A 161 -17.28 -19.66 0.56
N ILE A 162 -18.21 -19.26 -0.30
CA ILE A 162 -19.67 -19.45 -0.13
C ILE A 162 -20.10 -20.76 -0.77
N THR A 163 -19.67 -21.03 -2.01
CA THR A 163 -20.03 -22.26 -2.71
C THR A 163 -19.06 -23.39 -2.41
N GLN A 164 -19.55 -24.63 -2.43
CA GLN A 164 -18.73 -25.83 -2.16
C GLN A 164 -17.58 -25.99 -3.17
N ASN A 165 -17.79 -25.54 -4.41
CA ASN A 165 -16.77 -25.59 -5.47
C ASN A 165 -15.81 -24.38 -5.46
N GLY A 166 -15.94 -23.47 -4.47
CA GLY A 166 -15.11 -22.27 -4.32
C GLY A 166 -15.25 -21.26 -5.46
N LEU A 167 -16.31 -21.32 -6.28
CA LEU A 167 -16.58 -20.34 -7.33
C LEU A 167 -16.90 -18.96 -6.77
N PHE A 168 -17.77 -18.90 -5.75
CA PHE A 168 -18.13 -17.65 -5.09
C PHE A 168 -17.59 -17.62 -3.68
N GLY A 169 -17.05 -16.48 -3.28
CA GLY A 169 -16.59 -16.19 -1.94
C GLY A 169 -16.86 -14.74 -1.57
N PHE A 170 -16.51 -14.39 -0.34
CA PHE A 170 -16.55 -13.03 0.13
C PHE A 170 -15.31 -12.69 0.94
N VAL A 171 -15.09 -11.38 1.07
CA VAL A 171 -14.14 -10.80 2.01
C VAL A 171 -14.84 -9.77 2.89
N ALA A 172 -14.38 -9.66 4.14
CA ALA A 172 -14.69 -8.53 5.01
C ALA A 172 -13.38 -7.98 5.54
N PHE A 173 -13.18 -6.67 5.50
CA PHE A 173 -11.90 -6.06 5.84
C PHE A 173 -12.05 -4.80 6.69
N MET A 174 -10.99 -4.49 7.42
CA MET A 174 -10.84 -3.28 8.20
C MET A 174 -9.37 -2.84 8.15
N ASN A 175 -9.13 -1.58 7.82
CA ASN A 175 -7.82 -0.96 7.84
C ASN A 175 -7.75 0.23 8.81
N PHE A 176 -6.54 0.45 9.31
CA PHE A 176 -6.17 1.49 10.24
C PHE A 176 -4.91 2.16 9.68
N THR A 177 -4.96 3.48 9.53
CA THR A 177 -3.84 4.27 9.03
C THR A 177 -3.52 5.41 9.99
N THR A 178 -2.26 5.53 10.37
CA THR A 178 -1.74 6.72 11.04
C THR A 178 -0.56 7.27 10.26
N LEU A 179 -0.34 8.57 10.37
CA LEU A 179 0.69 9.28 9.61
C LEU A 179 1.29 10.39 10.45
N ASN A 180 2.55 10.71 10.17
CA ASN A 180 3.21 11.91 10.65
C ASN A 180 2.95 13.05 9.65
N GLY A 181 2.22 14.06 10.11
CA GLY A 181 1.87 15.25 9.34
C GLY A 181 2.52 16.51 9.93
N PRO A 182 2.38 17.66 9.26
CA PRO A 182 2.93 18.92 9.75
C PRO A 182 2.37 19.36 11.12
N LYS A 183 1.17 18.91 11.48
CA LYS A 183 0.44 19.29 12.70
C LYS A 183 0.20 18.15 13.68
N ASN A 184 0.48 16.90 13.29
CA ASN A 184 0.15 15.71 14.05
C ASN A 184 1.36 14.76 14.10
N SER A 185 1.64 14.25 15.29
CA SER A 185 2.66 13.23 15.49
C SER A 185 2.15 11.85 15.10
N MET A 186 3.07 10.94 14.84
CA MET A 186 2.72 9.56 14.52
C MET A 186 1.97 8.90 15.69
N PHE A 187 0.93 8.13 15.40
CA PHE A 187 0.06 7.43 16.36
C PHE A 187 -0.90 8.31 17.18
N GLU A 188 -0.91 9.63 17.01
CA GLU A 188 -1.90 10.50 17.66
C GLU A 188 -3.30 10.30 17.05
N ASP A 189 -3.38 10.29 15.71
CA ASP A 189 -4.63 10.11 14.97
C ASP A 189 -4.66 8.82 14.15
N TRP A 190 -5.81 8.14 14.20
CA TRP A 190 -6.07 6.92 13.45
C TRP A 190 -7.23 7.11 12.48
N ASN A 191 -6.97 6.78 11.22
CA ASN A 191 -7.95 6.80 10.15
C ASN A 191 -8.39 5.38 9.86
N VAL A 192 -9.68 5.12 10.04
CA VAL A 192 -10.26 3.78 9.92
C VAL A 192 -11.08 3.67 8.65
N GLY A 193 -10.80 2.64 7.85
CA GLY A 193 -11.60 2.21 6.72
C GLY A 193 -12.10 0.79 6.93
N THR A 194 -13.30 0.48 6.46
CA THR A 194 -13.86 -0.88 6.54
C THR A 194 -14.68 -1.18 5.30
N GLY A 195 -14.94 -2.45 5.03
CA GLY A 195 -15.75 -2.84 3.89
C GLY A 195 -15.91 -4.33 3.76
N ALA A 196 -16.59 -4.70 2.69
CA ALA A 196 -16.78 -6.07 2.29
C ALA A 196 -16.68 -6.18 0.78
N GLY A 197 -16.42 -7.38 0.29
CA GLY A 197 -16.33 -7.61 -1.14
C GLY A 197 -16.74 -9.00 -1.56
N ALA A 198 -17.17 -9.13 -2.81
CA ALA A 198 -17.44 -10.40 -3.45
C ALA A 198 -16.18 -10.91 -4.14
N ARG A 199 -16.02 -12.24 -4.19
CA ARG A 199 -14.96 -12.93 -4.92
C ARG A 199 -15.58 -13.92 -5.89
N ILE A 200 -15.19 -13.84 -7.15
CA ILE A 200 -15.61 -14.76 -8.20
C ILE A 200 -14.36 -15.42 -8.77
N LYS A 201 -14.24 -16.74 -8.66
CA LYS A 201 -13.05 -17.48 -9.11
C LYS A 201 -13.01 -17.52 -10.64
N PHE A 202 -12.04 -16.82 -11.22
CA PHE A 202 -11.87 -16.72 -12.68
C PHE A 202 -11.04 -17.89 -13.23
N ASN A 203 -9.95 -18.24 -12.55
CA ASN A 203 -9.09 -19.35 -12.95
C ASN A 203 -8.76 -20.24 -11.75
N LYS A 204 -9.18 -21.51 -11.81
CA LYS A 204 -8.98 -22.49 -10.74
C LYS A 204 -7.53 -22.96 -10.60
N ASN A 205 -6.76 -22.98 -11.69
CA ASN A 205 -5.38 -23.46 -11.68
C ASN A 205 -4.45 -22.44 -11.03
N SER A 206 -4.61 -21.16 -11.35
CA SER A 206 -3.83 -20.07 -10.73
C SER A 206 -4.43 -19.57 -9.40
N GLY A 207 -5.70 -19.86 -9.14
CA GLY A 207 -6.44 -19.33 -7.99
C GLY A 207 -6.84 -17.87 -8.12
N THR A 208 -6.81 -17.31 -9.34
CA THR A 208 -7.15 -15.91 -9.61
C THR A 208 -8.64 -15.65 -9.41
N ASN A 209 -8.95 -14.63 -8.60
CA ASN A 209 -10.32 -14.17 -8.35
C ASN A 209 -10.56 -12.81 -9.03
N ILE A 210 -11.79 -12.56 -9.43
CA ILE A 210 -12.28 -11.20 -9.68
C ILE A 210 -12.87 -10.72 -8.35
N GLY A 211 -12.34 -9.61 -7.85
CA GLY A 211 -12.76 -8.98 -6.61
C GLY A 211 -13.58 -7.72 -6.87
N ILE A 212 -14.68 -7.59 -6.15
CA ILE A 212 -15.51 -6.38 -6.12
C ILE A 212 -15.62 -5.96 -4.66
N ASP A 213 -14.85 -4.95 -4.26
CA ASP A 213 -14.81 -4.46 -2.88
C ASP A 213 -15.61 -3.16 -2.76
N TYR A 214 -16.47 -3.08 -1.75
CA TYR A 214 -17.12 -1.85 -1.32
C TYR A 214 -16.53 -1.41 0.01
N GLY A 215 -15.83 -0.27 0.00
CA GLY A 215 -15.19 0.31 1.16
C GLY A 215 -15.86 1.60 1.62
N ILE A 216 -15.87 1.81 2.94
CA ILE A 216 -16.45 2.96 3.62
C ILE A 216 -15.42 3.51 4.60
N SER A 217 -15.30 4.83 4.66
CA SER A 217 -14.54 5.55 5.67
C SER A 217 -15.17 6.89 5.99
N LYS A 218 -14.59 7.66 6.92
CA LYS A 218 -15.06 9.00 7.25
C LYS A 218 -15.08 9.89 5.99
N ASN A 219 -16.29 10.25 5.57
CA ASN A 219 -16.60 11.10 4.41
C ASN A 219 -16.23 10.49 3.04
N HIS A 220 -16.09 9.17 2.93
CA HIS A 220 -15.88 8.52 1.63
C HIS A 220 -16.49 7.12 1.57
N ARG A 221 -16.98 6.77 0.39
CA ARG A 221 -17.44 5.43 0.02
C ARG A 221 -17.08 5.18 -1.43
N GLY A 222 -16.64 3.98 -1.74
CA GLY A 222 -16.13 3.67 -3.08
C GLY A 222 -16.19 2.18 -3.38
N VAL A 223 -16.33 1.88 -4.67
CA VAL A 223 -16.21 0.54 -5.22
C VAL A 223 -14.82 0.39 -5.83
N ARG A 224 -14.17 -0.75 -5.58
CA ARG A 224 -12.90 -1.11 -6.18
C ARG A 224 -13.03 -2.47 -6.87
N LEU A 225 -12.58 -2.52 -8.12
CA LEU A 225 -12.46 -3.76 -8.88
C LEU A 225 -11.01 -4.23 -8.85
N THR A 226 -10.81 -5.54 -8.64
CA THR A 226 -9.48 -6.15 -8.61
C THR A 226 -9.46 -7.45 -9.40
N LEU A 227 -8.32 -7.74 -10.02
CA LEU A 227 -8.02 -9.06 -10.57
C LEU A 227 -6.90 -9.68 -9.72
N GLY A 228 -7.18 -10.83 -9.12
CA GLY A 228 -6.41 -11.39 -8.01
C GLY A 228 -6.96 -10.95 -6.65
N GLU A 229 -6.07 -10.85 -5.67
CA GLU A 229 -6.40 -10.43 -4.32
C GLU A 229 -5.63 -9.17 -3.93
N VAL A 230 -6.15 -8.43 -2.95
CA VAL A 230 -5.53 -7.18 -2.45
C VAL A 230 -4.28 -7.48 -1.59
N PHE A 231 -4.16 -8.74 -1.12
CA PHE A 231 -3.04 -9.30 -0.38
C PHE A 231 -2.42 -10.51 -1.05
#